data_AF-A0A7K0MWZ5-F1
#
_entry.id   AF-A0A7K0MWZ5-F1
#
_cell.length_a   1.000
_cell.length_b   1.000
_cell.length_c   1.000
_cell.angle_alpha   90.00
_cell.angle_beta   90.00
_cell.angle_gamma   90.00
#
_symmetry.space_group_name_H-M   'P 1'
#
loop_
_entity.id
_entity.type
_entity.pdbx_description
1 polymer ?
#
loop_
_entity_poly.entity_id
_entity_poly.type
_entity_poly.pdbx_seq_one_letter_code
_entity_poly.pdbx_strand_id
1 'polypeptide(L)'
;MRVLVLEAEPGSAKNAIAELEAEGHSVVRCHEAGMPAFPCSGLTGASACPLEGEGVDVALTVRTFARSVPSAHEDGAACALRARVPLVVAGEAGLNPYAGLGATEVGGRDINAVLNEVVRDSRPEHSQVALAALQASMLANGESSEGLNARVWRTKAGLHAVIEMPAATPNRTRDLAAVRVTGALRAYDSNAPQIDVSVEPI
;
A
#
# COMPACT_ATOMS: atom_id res chain seq x y z
N MET A 1 -0.99 5.51 12.02
CA MET A 1 -1.14 4.42 11.02
C MET A 1 -0.55 3.13 11.59
N ARG A 2 -0.74 2.01 10.91
CA ARG A 2 -0.17 0.70 11.25
C ARG A 2 0.97 0.37 10.29
N VAL A 3 2.19 0.33 10.81
CA VAL A 3 3.44 0.25 10.02
C VAL A 3 4.10 -1.10 10.24
N LEU A 4 4.34 -1.84 9.15
CA LEU A 4 5.25 -2.99 9.19
C LEU A 4 6.68 -2.47 9.11
N VAL A 5 7.43 -2.54 10.20
CA VAL A 5 8.83 -2.13 10.24
C VAL A 5 9.74 -3.34 10.11
N LEU A 6 10.66 -3.24 9.16
CA LEU A 6 11.69 -4.19 8.80
C LEU A 6 13.04 -3.51 8.95
N GLU A 7 14.09 -4.30 9.11
CA GLU A 7 15.46 -3.80 9.22
C GLU A 7 16.41 -4.69 8.45
N ALA A 8 17.38 -4.08 7.75
CA ALA A 8 18.39 -4.83 7.03
C ALA A 8 19.44 -5.44 7.97
N GLU A 9 19.71 -4.77 9.09
CA GLU A 9 20.55 -5.25 10.17
C GLU A 9 19.80 -5.17 11.50
N PRO A 10 20.01 -6.14 12.42
CA PRO A 10 19.37 -6.12 13.72
C PRO A 10 19.61 -4.80 14.47
N GLY A 11 18.52 -4.14 14.86
CA GLY A 11 18.53 -2.86 15.57
C GLY A 11 18.61 -1.61 14.69
N SER A 12 18.76 -1.72 13.36
CA SER A 12 18.83 -0.56 12.47
C SER A 12 17.55 0.27 12.49
N ALA A 13 16.39 -0.35 12.75
CA ALA A 13 15.13 0.38 12.81
C ALA A 13 14.82 1.01 14.18
N LYS A 14 15.68 0.82 15.21
CA LYS A 14 15.37 1.21 16.60
C LYS A 14 14.89 2.67 16.74
N ASN A 15 15.60 3.61 16.11
CA ASN A 15 15.25 5.04 16.21
C ASN A 15 13.95 5.35 15.46
N ALA A 16 13.81 4.84 14.24
CA ALA A 16 12.59 5.02 13.44
C ALA A 16 11.36 4.48 14.19
N ILE A 17 11.49 3.34 14.86
CA ILE A 17 10.39 2.75 15.63
C ILE A 17 10.00 3.66 16.80
N ALA A 18 10.98 4.16 17.55
CA ALA A 18 10.72 5.06 18.66
C ALA A 18 10.02 6.36 18.21
N GLU A 19 10.45 6.93 17.08
CA GLU A 19 9.79 8.11 16.47
C GLU A 19 8.34 7.80 16.08
N LEU A 20 8.11 6.72 15.32
CA LEU A 20 6.77 6.35 14.86
C LEU A 20 5.82 6.06 16.04
N GLU A 21 6.30 5.37 17.07
CA GLU A 21 5.51 5.10 18.29
C GLU A 21 5.20 6.38 19.07
N ALA A 22 6.16 7.32 19.17
CA ALA A 22 5.95 8.61 19.81
C ALA A 22 4.90 9.48 19.09
N GLU A 23 4.74 9.29 17.79
CA GLU A 23 3.69 9.92 16.96
C GLU A 23 2.37 9.14 16.95
N GLY A 24 2.26 8.10 17.78
CA GLY A 24 1.03 7.31 17.96
C GLY A 24 0.77 6.30 16.86
N HIS A 25 1.80 5.89 16.10
CA HIS A 25 1.66 4.81 15.13
C HIS A 25 1.78 3.43 15.80
N SER A 26 1.05 2.46 15.25
CA SER A 26 1.16 1.06 15.65
C SER A 26 2.26 0.41 14.83
N VAL A 27 3.39 0.11 15.46
CA VAL A 27 4.51 -0.59 14.82
C VAL A 27 4.35 -2.10 15.00
N VAL A 28 4.57 -2.86 13.93
CA VAL A 28 4.65 -4.32 13.95
C VAL A 28 5.80 -4.83 13.11
N ARG A 29 6.18 -6.09 13.35
CA ARG A 29 7.37 -6.70 12.76
C ARG A 29 7.08 -8.13 12.33
N CYS A 30 7.84 -8.60 11.33
CA CYS A 30 7.88 -10.02 10.97
C CYS A 30 8.67 -10.85 12.00
N HIS A 31 9.63 -10.21 12.67
CA HIS A 31 10.55 -10.81 13.63
C HIS A 31 10.65 -9.94 14.88
N GLU A 32 10.63 -10.55 16.06
CA GLU A 32 10.92 -9.83 17.30
C GLU A 32 12.36 -9.35 17.35
N ALA A 33 12.63 -8.28 18.09
CA ALA A 33 13.98 -7.73 18.21
C ALA A 33 14.97 -8.79 18.70
N GLY A 34 16.09 -8.96 17.99
CA GLY A 34 17.14 -9.91 18.33
C GLY A 34 16.85 -11.37 17.95
N MET A 35 15.70 -11.66 17.33
CA MET A 35 15.41 -12.99 16.79
C MET A 35 16.11 -13.22 15.44
N PRO A 36 16.43 -14.48 15.10
CA PRO A 36 16.97 -14.81 13.78
C PRO A 36 15.96 -14.46 12.67
N ALA A 37 16.47 -14.19 11.46
CA ALA A 37 15.66 -13.87 10.29
C ALA A 37 14.74 -15.01 9.79
N PHE A 38 14.95 -16.24 10.25
CA PHE A 38 14.12 -17.38 9.87
C PHE A 38 13.95 -18.33 11.07
N PRO A 39 12.75 -18.89 11.27
CA PRO A 39 11.50 -18.64 10.55
C PRO A 39 10.78 -17.35 10.99
N CYS A 40 10.00 -16.73 10.09
CA CYS A 40 9.20 -15.54 10.41
C CYS A 40 7.95 -15.87 11.24
N SER A 41 7.33 -14.85 11.85
CA SER A 41 6.11 -15.01 12.67
C SER A 41 5.00 -15.78 11.97
N GLY A 42 4.74 -15.48 10.70
CA GLY A 42 3.72 -16.15 9.88
C GLY A 42 3.94 -17.65 9.69
N LEU A 43 5.20 -18.13 9.73
CA LEU A 43 5.50 -19.56 9.60
C LEU A 43 5.50 -20.30 10.93
N THR A 44 5.86 -19.62 12.02
CA THR A 44 5.92 -20.24 13.36
C THR A 44 4.55 -20.40 14.00
N GLY A 45 3.57 -19.56 13.63
CA GLY A 45 2.28 -19.48 14.31
C GLY A 45 2.37 -18.94 15.75
N ALA A 46 3.55 -18.49 16.18
CA ALA A 46 3.74 -17.89 17.51
C ALA A 46 3.06 -16.52 17.63
N SER A 47 2.96 -15.81 16.51
CA SER A 47 2.12 -14.63 16.34
C SER A 47 1.55 -14.60 14.92
N ALA A 48 0.41 -13.93 14.72
CA ALA A 48 -0.17 -13.78 13.39
C ALA A 48 0.76 -12.96 12.50
N CYS A 49 0.93 -13.39 11.24
CA CYS A 49 1.67 -12.62 10.24
C CYS A 49 1.06 -11.21 10.14
N PRO A 50 1.81 -10.10 10.27
CA PRO A 50 1.21 -8.75 10.25
C PRO A 50 0.47 -8.39 8.96
N LEU A 51 0.80 -9.06 7.86
CA LEU A 51 0.13 -8.90 6.57
C LEU A 51 -1.16 -9.75 6.46
N GLU A 52 -1.37 -10.67 7.39
CA GLU A 52 -2.57 -11.48 7.55
C GLU A 52 -3.36 -10.96 8.78
N GLY A 53 -4.68 -10.81 8.69
CA GLY A 53 -5.50 -10.21 9.76
C GLY A 53 -5.79 -8.73 9.52
N GLU A 54 -5.49 -7.85 10.49
CA GLU A 54 -5.82 -6.40 10.40
C GLU A 54 -5.09 -5.65 9.27
N GLY A 55 -4.06 -6.26 8.69
CA GLY A 55 -3.23 -5.66 7.64
C GLY A 55 -2.36 -4.53 8.18
N VAL A 56 -1.65 -3.86 7.25
CA VAL A 56 -0.82 -2.68 7.52
C VAL A 56 -1.07 -1.64 6.44
N ASP A 57 -0.87 -0.37 6.80
CA ASP A 57 -1.02 0.76 5.88
C ASP A 57 0.20 0.89 4.96
N VAL A 58 1.40 0.67 5.50
CA VAL A 58 2.67 0.84 4.82
C VAL A 58 3.74 -0.09 5.44
N ALA A 59 4.68 -0.54 4.63
CA ALA A 59 5.89 -1.21 5.08
C ALA A 59 7.08 -0.24 5.02
N LEU A 60 7.91 -0.24 6.06
CA LEU A 60 9.13 0.53 6.16
C LEU A 60 10.30 -0.44 6.35
N THR A 61 11.28 -0.43 5.46
CA THR A 61 12.57 -1.10 5.71
C THR A 61 13.65 -0.05 6.00
N VAL A 62 14.40 -0.26 7.07
CA VAL A 62 15.50 0.63 7.49
C VAL A 62 16.84 -0.06 7.24
N ARG A 63 17.73 0.62 6.52
CA ARG A 63 19.02 0.06 6.08
C ARG A 63 20.18 0.90 6.60
N THR A 64 21.15 0.29 7.27
CA THR A 64 22.35 1.01 7.74
C THR A 64 23.42 1.07 6.65
N PHE A 65 23.41 0.15 5.69
CA PHE A 65 24.37 0.11 4.60
C PHE A 65 23.68 -0.02 3.25
N ALA A 66 24.23 0.64 2.23
CA ALA A 66 23.77 0.48 0.86
C ALA A 66 24.13 -0.93 0.35
N ARG A 67 23.14 -1.71 -0.10
CA ARG A 67 23.34 -3.03 -0.71
C ARG A 67 22.37 -3.25 -1.86
N SER A 68 22.83 -3.80 -2.96
CA SER A 68 22.00 -4.10 -4.15
C SER A 68 21.07 -5.31 -4.01
N VAL A 69 21.11 -6.01 -2.87
CA VAL A 69 20.25 -7.16 -2.57
C VAL A 69 19.60 -6.99 -1.18
N PRO A 70 18.38 -7.50 -0.99
CA PRO A 70 17.74 -7.60 0.33
C PRO A 70 18.60 -8.41 1.32
N SER A 71 18.58 -8.02 2.59
CA SER A 71 19.05 -8.89 3.67
C SER A 71 18.02 -9.98 4.00
N ALA A 72 18.42 -10.98 4.78
CA ALA A 72 17.49 -12.00 5.28
C ALA A 72 16.39 -11.43 6.20
N HIS A 73 16.66 -10.32 6.91
CA HIS A 73 15.70 -9.68 7.82
C HIS A 73 14.69 -8.76 7.10
N GLU A 74 14.82 -8.61 5.78
CA GLU A 74 13.90 -7.83 4.94
C GLU A 74 12.93 -8.72 4.15
N ASP A 75 12.78 -9.99 4.52
CA ASP A 75 11.86 -10.95 3.87
C ASP A 75 10.41 -10.44 3.81
N GLY A 76 9.97 -9.69 4.83
CA GLY A 76 8.68 -9.00 4.85
C GLY A 76 8.46 -7.98 3.72
N ALA A 77 9.52 -7.42 3.13
CA ALA A 77 9.42 -6.41 2.06
C ALA A 77 8.87 -7.04 0.77
N ALA A 78 9.35 -8.23 0.43
CA ALA A 78 8.83 -8.99 -0.72
C ALA A 78 7.35 -9.35 -0.53
N CYS A 79 6.96 -9.75 0.69
CA CYS A 79 5.57 -10.03 1.03
C CYS A 79 4.69 -8.78 0.94
N ALA A 80 5.18 -7.63 1.43
CA ALA A 80 4.48 -6.34 1.34
C ALA A 80 4.25 -5.93 -0.12
N LEU A 81 5.28 -5.99 -0.97
CA LEU A 81 5.19 -5.69 -2.40
C LEU A 81 4.21 -6.64 -3.12
N ARG A 82 4.24 -7.94 -2.82
CA ARG A 82 3.29 -8.93 -3.37
C ARG A 82 1.85 -8.66 -2.94
N ALA A 83 1.65 -8.16 -1.71
CA ALA A 83 0.35 -7.73 -1.18
C ALA A 83 -0.02 -6.29 -1.57
N ARG A 84 0.81 -5.65 -2.41
CA ARG A 84 0.70 -4.26 -2.89
C ARG A 84 0.57 -3.22 -1.78
N VAL A 85 1.07 -3.54 -0.60
CA VAL A 85 1.34 -2.60 0.48
C VAL A 85 2.45 -1.66 0.00
N PRO A 86 2.30 -0.34 0.12
CA PRO A 86 3.38 0.59 -0.20
C PRO A 86 4.64 0.29 0.63
N LEU A 87 5.80 0.34 0.00
CA LEU A 87 7.09 0.10 0.63
C LEU A 87 7.91 1.39 0.66
N VAL A 88 8.40 1.76 1.84
CA VAL A 88 9.30 2.89 2.06
C VAL A 88 10.65 2.38 2.54
N VAL A 89 11.72 2.98 2.03
CA VAL A 89 13.11 2.63 2.35
C VAL A 89 13.79 3.83 3.03
N ALA A 90 14.23 3.63 4.26
CA ALA A 90 14.96 4.62 5.05
C ALA A 90 16.43 4.21 5.27
N GLY A 91 17.27 5.21 5.56
CA GLY A 91 18.71 5.03 5.75
C GLY A 91 19.49 5.02 4.44
N GLU A 92 20.52 4.17 4.34
CA GLU A 92 21.44 4.11 3.20
C GLU A 92 20.79 3.44 1.97
N ALA A 93 20.16 4.26 1.12
CA ALA A 93 19.39 3.81 -0.03
C ALA A 93 20.13 3.83 -1.37
N GLY A 94 21.42 4.21 -1.42
CA GLY A 94 22.19 4.38 -2.67
C GLY A 94 22.32 3.14 -3.58
N LEU A 95 21.88 1.96 -3.11
CA LEU A 95 21.74 0.72 -3.88
C LEU A 95 20.42 0.02 -3.58
N ASN A 96 19.31 0.75 -3.46
CA ASN A 96 18.01 0.19 -3.08
C ASN A 96 17.54 -0.94 -4.02
N PRO A 97 17.42 -2.20 -3.55
CA PRO A 97 16.99 -3.32 -4.38
C PRO A 97 15.50 -3.24 -4.78
N TYR A 98 14.73 -2.35 -4.16
CA TYR A 98 13.29 -2.21 -4.36
C TYR A 98 12.90 -1.02 -5.24
N ALA A 99 13.86 -0.20 -5.69
CA ALA A 99 13.58 1.01 -6.48
C ALA A 99 12.77 0.71 -7.75
N GLY A 100 13.11 -0.36 -8.47
CA GLY A 100 12.38 -0.81 -9.67
C GLY A 100 11.05 -1.51 -9.39
N LEU A 101 10.69 -1.70 -8.11
CA LEU A 101 9.46 -2.37 -7.67
C LEU A 101 8.46 -1.40 -7.03
N GLY A 102 8.68 -0.08 -7.19
CA GLY A 102 7.78 0.96 -6.71
C GLY A 102 7.95 1.31 -5.23
N ALA A 103 9.12 1.05 -4.65
CA ALA A 103 9.45 1.54 -3.31
C ALA A 103 9.84 3.02 -3.32
N THR A 104 9.42 3.76 -2.30
CA THR A 104 9.76 5.17 -2.10
C THR A 104 10.93 5.31 -1.15
N GLU A 105 11.96 6.06 -1.51
CA GLU A 105 13.08 6.36 -0.63
C GLU A 105 12.80 7.59 0.22
N VAL A 106 13.17 7.54 1.51
CA VAL A 106 13.03 8.69 2.41
C VAL A 106 13.96 9.82 2.00
N GLY A 107 15.20 9.50 1.58
CA GLY A 107 16.15 10.48 1.04
C GLY A 107 16.56 11.58 2.03
N GLY A 108 16.70 11.25 3.31
CA GLY A 108 17.04 12.21 4.37
C GLY A 108 15.89 13.13 4.81
N ARG A 109 14.69 12.97 4.24
CA ARG A 109 13.46 13.61 4.73
C ARG A 109 13.02 12.98 6.05
N ASP A 110 12.06 13.62 6.71
CA ASP A 110 11.37 13.06 7.87
C ASP A 110 10.60 11.77 7.49
N ILE A 111 10.84 10.68 8.22
CA ILE A 111 10.25 9.37 7.89
C ILE A 111 8.72 9.45 7.93
N ASN A 112 8.16 10.06 8.97
CA ASN A 112 6.72 10.13 9.15
C ASN A 112 6.03 10.94 8.06
N ALA A 113 6.61 12.07 7.65
CA ALA A 113 6.12 12.87 6.53
C ALA A 113 6.04 12.02 5.26
N VAL A 114 7.08 11.23 4.95
CA VAL A 114 7.11 10.35 3.77
C VAL A 114 6.08 9.23 3.88
N LEU A 115 5.92 8.61 5.05
CA LEU A 115 4.89 7.58 5.24
C LEU A 115 3.48 8.15 5.05
N ASN A 116 3.20 9.35 5.56
CA ASN A 116 1.90 10.00 5.38
C ASN A 116 1.63 10.37 3.92
N GLU A 117 2.63 10.84 3.18
CA GLU A 117 2.56 11.09 1.74
C GLU A 117 2.17 9.79 1.01
N VAL A 118 2.98 8.74 1.20
CA VAL A 118 2.81 7.46 0.51
C VAL A 118 1.48 6.77 0.81
N VAL A 119 0.95 6.88 2.03
CA VAL A 119 -0.36 6.28 2.40
C VAL A 119 -1.55 7.07 1.84
N ARG A 120 -1.40 8.39 1.66
CA ARG A 120 -2.49 9.26 1.15
C ARG A 120 -2.49 9.37 -0.36
N ASP A 121 -1.37 9.13 -1.01
CA ASP A 121 -1.23 9.24 -2.44
C ASP A 121 -2.09 8.21 -3.17
N SER A 122 -2.74 8.67 -4.24
CA SER A 122 -3.41 7.76 -5.16
C SER A 122 -2.38 6.88 -5.85
N ARG A 123 -2.68 5.59 -5.92
CA ARG A 123 -1.87 4.56 -6.59
C ARG A 123 -2.12 4.64 -8.10
N PRO A 124 -1.16 5.09 -8.92
CA PRO A 124 -1.41 5.36 -10.33
C PRO A 124 -1.93 4.14 -11.11
N GLU A 125 -1.36 2.96 -10.87
CA GLU A 125 -1.77 1.74 -11.56
C GLU A 125 -3.19 1.31 -11.17
N HIS A 126 -3.55 1.35 -9.88
CA HIS A 126 -4.91 1.06 -9.43
C HIS A 126 -5.92 2.10 -9.92
N SER A 127 -5.56 3.39 -9.87
CA SER A 127 -6.37 4.50 -10.40
C SER A 127 -6.63 4.32 -11.90
N GLN A 128 -5.63 3.91 -12.67
CA GLN A 128 -5.78 3.64 -14.10
C GLN A 128 -6.72 2.45 -14.36
N VAL A 129 -6.61 1.37 -13.60
CA VAL A 129 -7.52 0.21 -13.68
C VAL A 129 -8.96 0.62 -13.37
N ALA A 130 -9.15 1.41 -12.31
CA ALA A 130 -10.47 1.93 -11.94
C ALA A 130 -11.04 2.85 -13.02
N LEU A 131 -10.23 3.78 -13.54
CA LEU A 131 -10.66 4.72 -14.59
C LEU A 131 -11.05 3.98 -15.87
N ALA A 132 -10.25 3.00 -16.30
CA ALA A 132 -10.56 2.20 -17.49
C ALA A 132 -11.89 1.43 -17.33
N ALA A 133 -12.13 0.86 -16.16
CA ALA A 133 -13.38 0.15 -15.86
C ALA A 133 -14.59 1.10 -15.81
N LEU A 134 -14.41 2.30 -15.23
CA LEU A 134 -15.41 3.36 -15.19
C LEU A 134 -15.78 3.82 -16.61
N GLN A 135 -14.79 4.16 -17.43
CA GLN A 135 -14.99 4.60 -18.81
C GLN A 135 -15.71 3.53 -19.65
N ALA A 136 -15.29 2.27 -19.54
CA ALA A 136 -15.94 1.17 -20.23
C ALA A 136 -17.40 0.99 -19.80
N SER A 137 -17.70 1.14 -18.49
CA SER A 137 -19.06 1.07 -17.98
C SER A 137 -19.94 2.20 -18.50
N MET A 138 -19.42 3.44 -18.57
CA MET A 138 -20.16 4.60 -19.06
C MET A 138 -20.53 4.44 -20.53
N LEU A 139 -19.56 4.08 -21.37
CA LEU A 139 -19.77 3.84 -22.80
C LEU A 139 -20.79 2.72 -23.05
N ALA A 140 -20.72 1.61 -22.29
CA ALA A 140 -21.64 0.49 -22.42
C ALA A 140 -23.11 0.84 -22.08
N ASN A 141 -23.34 1.94 -21.35
CA ASN A 141 -24.67 2.43 -20.99
C ASN A 141 -25.09 3.67 -21.80
N GLY A 142 -24.35 4.02 -22.86
CA GLY A 142 -24.67 5.15 -23.72
C GLY A 142 -24.36 6.52 -23.13
N GLU A 143 -23.55 6.59 -22.07
CA GLU A 143 -23.10 7.84 -21.45
C GLU A 143 -21.73 8.27 -22.00
N SER A 144 -21.41 9.56 -21.84
CA SER A 144 -20.09 10.09 -22.18
C SER A 144 -19.01 9.57 -21.22
N SER A 145 -17.80 9.34 -21.75
CA SER A 145 -16.61 9.02 -20.96
C SER A 145 -15.73 10.25 -20.65
N GLU A 146 -16.11 11.44 -21.10
CA GLU A 146 -15.34 12.67 -20.92
C GLU A 146 -15.42 13.20 -19.49
N GLY A 147 -14.31 13.74 -18.98
CA GLY A 147 -14.24 14.35 -17.65
C GLY A 147 -14.23 13.36 -16.47
N LEU A 148 -14.33 12.06 -16.74
CA LEU A 148 -14.28 11.03 -15.70
C LEU A 148 -12.91 10.93 -15.06
N ASN A 149 -12.89 10.65 -13.75
CA ASN A 149 -11.66 10.45 -13.00
C ASN A 149 -11.84 9.32 -11.98
N ALA A 150 -10.73 8.71 -11.58
CA ALA A 150 -10.71 7.70 -10.52
C ALA A 150 -9.44 7.84 -9.70
N ARG A 151 -9.58 7.90 -8.39
CA ARG A 151 -8.47 7.94 -7.43
C ARG A 151 -8.59 6.74 -6.52
N VAL A 152 -7.55 5.91 -6.48
CA VAL A 152 -7.50 4.72 -5.63
C VAL A 152 -6.33 4.81 -4.69
N TRP A 153 -6.52 4.62 -3.40
CA TRP A 153 -5.45 4.50 -2.42
C TRP A 153 -5.66 3.28 -1.54
N ARG A 154 -4.62 2.91 -0.78
CA ARG A 154 -4.63 1.72 0.08
C ARG A 154 -4.61 2.13 1.55
N THR A 155 -5.36 1.40 2.35
CA THR A 155 -5.31 1.42 3.81
C THR A 155 -5.07 0.01 4.33
N LYS A 156 -4.87 -0.15 5.63
CA LYS A 156 -4.80 -1.47 6.27
C LYS A 156 -6.06 -2.31 6.02
N ALA A 157 -7.23 -1.69 5.88
CA ALA A 157 -8.50 -2.37 5.65
C ALA A 157 -8.66 -2.84 4.18
N GLY A 158 -7.99 -2.20 3.23
CA GLY A 158 -8.14 -2.52 1.81
C GLY A 158 -7.95 -1.33 0.90
N LEU A 159 -8.57 -1.39 -0.29
CA LEU A 159 -8.56 -0.30 -1.26
C LEU A 159 -9.75 0.62 -1.04
N HIS A 160 -9.51 1.92 -1.13
CA HIS A 160 -10.57 2.92 -1.24
C HIS A 160 -10.45 3.58 -2.61
N ALA A 161 -11.53 3.55 -3.38
CA ALA A 161 -11.62 4.14 -4.70
C ALA A 161 -12.68 5.22 -4.69
N VAL A 162 -12.32 6.42 -5.11
CA VAL A 162 -13.27 7.49 -5.44
C VAL A 162 -13.37 7.53 -6.96
N ILE A 163 -14.59 7.47 -7.49
CA ILE A 163 -14.87 7.67 -8.91
C ILE A 163 -15.70 8.94 -9.10
N GLU A 164 -15.28 9.75 -10.05
CA GLU A 164 -15.84 11.07 -10.31
C GLU A 164 -16.60 11.03 -11.64
N MET A 165 -17.87 11.44 -11.64
CA MET A 165 -18.75 11.38 -12.81
C MET A 165 -19.84 12.46 -12.79
N PRO A 166 -20.43 12.84 -13.93
CA PRO A 166 -21.39 13.94 -13.98
C PRO A 166 -22.56 13.81 -13.01
N ALA A 167 -22.95 14.93 -12.39
CA ALA A 167 -24.11 14.97 -11.48
C ALA A 167 -25.44 14.55 -12.16
N ALA A 168 -25.52 14.61 -13.49
CA ALA A 168 -26.66 14.17 -14.27
C ALA A 168 -26.70 12.66 -14.57
N THR A 169 -25.62 11.90 -14.30
CA THR A 169 -25.56 10.46 -14.59
C THR A 169 -26.66 9.70 -13.85
N PRO A 170 -27.48 8.88 -14.54
CA PRO A 170 -28.56 8.12 -13.91
C PRO A 170 -28.04 7.20 -12.80
N ASN A 171 -28.77 7.10 -11.68
CA ASN A 171 -28.38 6.28 -10.53
C ASN A 171 -28.03 4.83 -10.92
N ARG A 172 -28.82 4.23 -11.82
CA ARG A 172 -28.54 2.88 -12.33
C ARG A 172 -27.15 2.77 -12.99
N THR A 173 -26.74 3.78 -13.75
CA THR A 173 -25.42 3.80 -14.39
C THR A 173 -24.30 3.98 -13.36
N ARG A 174 -24.53 4.81 -12.32
CA ARG A 174 -23.60 4.98 -11.20
C ARG A 174 -23.34 3.67 -10.46
N ASP A 175 -24.41 2.98 -10.09
CA ASP A 175 -24.34 1.70 -9.36
C ASP A 175 -23.60 0.64 -10.18
N LEU A 176 -23.92 0.54 -11.49
CA LEU A 176 -23.22 -0.38 -12.40
C LEU A 176 -21.73 -0.03 -12.54
N ALA A 177 -21.38 1.25 -12.66
CA ALA A 177 -20.00 1.69 -12.73
C ALA A 177 -19.22 1.34 -11.46
N ALA A 178 -19.77 1.59 -10.27
CA ALA A 178 -19.15 1.23 -9.00
C ALA A 178 -18.88 -0.29 -8.89
N VAL A 179 -19.85 -1.12 -9.30
CA VAL A 179 -19.67 -2.59 -9.34
C VAL A 179 -18.59 -3.01 -10.33
N ARG A 180 -18.53 -2.39 -11.52
CA ARG A 180 -17.51 -2.70 -12.54
C ARG A 180 -16.11 -2.31 -12.08
N VAL A 181 -15.97 -1.14 -11.46
CA VAL A 181 -14.71 -0.68 -10.86
C VAL A 181 -14.25 -1.62 -9.76
N THR A 182 -15.16 -2.02 -8.87
CA THR A 182 -14.88 -3.02 -7.82
C THR A 182 -14.35 -4.33 -8.42
N GLY A 183 -15.03 -4.85 -9.46
CA GLY A 183 -14.62 -6.08 -10.14
C GLY A 183 -13.25 -5.97 -10.81
N ALA A 184 -12.96 -4.84 -11.46
CA ALA A 184 -11.68 -4.61 -12.11
C ALA A 184 -10.54 -4.50 -11.10
N LEU A 185 -10.74 -3.75 -10.00
CA LEU A 185 -9.78 -3.66 -8.90
C LEU A 185 -9.54 -5.02 -8.24
N ARG A 186 -10.59 -5.83 -8.04
CA ARG A 186 -10.46 -7.19 -7.50
C ARG A 186 -9.66 -8.12 -8.41
N ALA A 187 -9.87 -8.02 -9.73
CA ALA A 187 -9.14 -8.82 -10.70
C ALA A 187 -7.66 -8.41 -10.76
N TYR A 188 -7.38 -7.10 -10.65
CA TYR A 188 -6.03 -6.57 -10.65
C TYR A 188 -5.31 -6.85 -9.33
N ASP A 189 -5.95 -6.60 -8.18
CA ASP A 189 -5.45 -6.77 -6.82
C ASP A 189 -6.31 -7.78 -6.04
N SER A 190 -6.08 -9.06 -6.31
CA SER A 190 -6.84 -10.15 -5.69
C SER A 190 -6.62 -10.27 -4.17
N ASN A 191 -5.52 -9.71 -3.66
CA ASN A 191 -5.11 -9.80 -2.26
C ASN A 191 -5.65 -8.66 -1.38
N ALA A 192 -6.26 -7.62 -1.96
CA ALA A 192 -6.87 -6.54 -1.19
C ALA A 192 -8.00 -7.07 -0.27
N PRO A 193 -7.96 -6.93 1.06
CA PRO A 193 -8.99 -7.53 1.92
C PRO A 193 -10.40 -7.01 1.61
N GLN A 194 -10.53 -5.68 1.49
CA GLN A 194 -11.75 -4.98 1.13
C GLN A 194 -11.50 -4.04 -0.07
N ILE A 195 -12.56 -3.72 -0.81
CA ILE A 195 -12.55 -2.70 -1.85
C ILE A 195 -13.82 -1.87 -1.66
N ASP A 196 -13.65 -0.61 -1.27
CA ASP A 196 -14.74 0.35 -1.14
C ASP A 196 -14.70 1.32 -2.30
N VAL A 197 -15.85 1.54 -2.94
CA VAL A 197 -15.99 2.49 -4.04
C VAL A 197 -17.01 3.56 -3.66
N SER A 198 -16.59 4.82 -3.68
CA SER A 198 -17.42 5.99 -3.49
C SER A 198 -17.59 6.75 -4.80
N VAL A 199 -18.75 7.35 -5.01
CA VAL A 199 -19.07 8.13 -6.21
C VAL A 199 -19.18 9.60 -5.84
N GLU A 200 -18.39 10.44 -6.48
CA GLU A 200 -18.41 11.89 -6.31
C GLU A 200 -18.94 12.57 -7.60
N PRO A 201 -19.86 13.53 -7.49
CA PRO A 201 -20.33 14.30 -8.65
C PRO A 201 -19.26 15.31 -9.10
N ILE A 202 -19.12 15.48 -10.41
CA ILE A 202 -18.39 16.59 -11.06
C ILE A 202 -19.35 17.56 -11.74
#